data_AF-A0A653JQV9-F1
#
_entry.id   AF-A0A653JQV9-F1
#
_cell.length_a   1.000
_cell.length_b   1.000
_cell.length_c   1.000
_cell.angle_alpha   90.00
_cell.angle_beta   90.00
_cell.angle_gamma   90.00
#
_symmetry.space_group_name_H-M   'P 1'
#
loop_
_entity.id
_entity.type
_entity.pdbx_description
1 polymer ?
#
loop_
_entity_poly.entity_id
_entity_poly.type
_entity_poly.pdbx_seq_one_letter_code
_entity_poly.pdbx_strand_id
1 'polypeptide(L)'
;MNMATEQTAPETQTPRHAKGKRPDFYATEGMDEAMSMIMVLASEFCTMRDRMDTIEKIVSDNGIDLESEIDRYTPTPESLNQREERRQSFFDRLFYVTQKKALEQATDDSGERYQDVLRDTAKG
;
A
#
# COMPACT_ATOMS: atom_id res chain seq x y z
N MET A 1 -47.92 5.70 10.42
CA MET A 1 -46.83 6.47 9.77
C MET A 1 -45.52 5.87 10.29
N ASN A 2 -45.07 4.78 9.66
CA ASN A 2 -43.85 4.07 10.04
C ASN A 2 -42.86 4.22 8.89
N MET A 3 -41.81 5.00 9.10
CA MET A 3 -40.66 5.04 8.20
C MET A 3 -39.82 3.80 8.46
N ALA A 4 -39.82 2.86 7.51
CA ALA A 4 -38.82 1.81 7.46
C ALA A 4 -37.49 2.44 7.03
N THR A 5 -36.49 2.35 7.90
CA THR A 5 -35.09 2.64 7.60
C THR A 5 -34.58 1.65 6.56
N GLU A 6 -34.30 2.14 5.36
CA GLU A 6 -33.66 1.39 4.29
C GLU A 6 -32.15 1.33 4.57
N GLN A 7 -31.69 0.15 5.01
CA GLN A 7 -30.29 -0.09 5.34
C GLN A 7 -29.54 -0.38 4.03
N THR A 8 -28.77 0.59 3.56
CA THR A 8 -27.91 0.45 2.38
C THR A 8 -26.82 -0.58 2.66
N ALA A 9 -26.80 -1.65 1.86
CA ALA A 9 -25.78 -2.69 1.91
C ALA A 9 -24.38 -2.10 1.62
N PRO A 10 -23.31 -2.58 2.28
CA PRO A 10 -21.96 -2.08 2.03
C PRO A 10 -21.55 -2.37 0.58
N GLU A 11 -21.09 -1.35 -0.13
CA GLU A 11 -20.52 -1.49 -1.47
C GLU A 11 -19.37 -2.50 -1.43
N THR A 12 -19.57 -3.66 -2.04
CA THR A 12 -18.56 -4.71 -2.13
C THR A 12 -17.53 -4.31 -3.17
N GLN A 13 -16.47 -3.63 -2.74
CA GLN A 13 -15.32 -3.35 -3.60
C GLN A 13 -14.71 -4.68 -4.04
N THR A 14 -14.88 -4.99 -5.33
CA THR A 14 -14.31 -6.21 -5.90
C THR A 14 -12.79 -6.06 -5.97
N PRO A 15 -12.00 -6.93 -5.32
CA PRO A 15 -10.55 -6.81 -5.33
C PRO A 15 -10.01 -6.92 -6.77
N ARG A 16 -9.37 -5.85 -7.27
CA ARG A 16 -8.73 -5.81 -8.60
C ARG A 16 -7.35 -6.43 -8.53
N HIS A 17 -7.27 -7.74 -8.30
CA HIS A 17 -6.03 -8.49 -8.34
C HIS A 17 -6.07 -9.57 -9.42
N ALA A 18 -4.93 -9.77 -10.09
CA ALA A 18 -4.77 -10.86 -11.05
C ALA A 18 -4.97 -12.21 -10.30
N LYS A 19 -5.80 -13.08 -10.87
CA LYS A 19 -6.07 -14.43 -10.36
C LYS A 19 -4.93 -15.36 -10.80
N GLY A 20 -4.39 -16.14 -9.87
CA GLY A 20 -3.36 -17.15 -10.13
C GLY A 20 -2.06 -16.94 -9.34
N LYS A 21 -1.32 -18.04 -9.11
CA LYS A 21 -0.02 -18.03 -8.43
C LYS A 21 0.96 -17.11 -9.17
N ARG A 22 1.56 -16.14 -8.47
CA ARG A 22 2.58 -15.27 -9.07
C ARG A 22 3.80 -16.10 -9.51
N PRO A 23 4.41 -15.81 -10.67
CA PRO A 23 5.69 -16.40 -11.03
C PRO A 23 6.76 -15.96 -10.04
N ASP A 24 7.56 -16.91 -9.55
CA ASP A 24 8.81 -16.62 -8.84
C ASP A 24 9.91 -16.40 -9.89
N PHE A 25 10.62 -15.27 -9.84
CA PHE A 25 11.69 -14.95 -10.80
C PHE A 25 13.08 -15.33 -10.28
N TYR A 26 13.27 -15.36 -8.96
CA TYR A 26 14.53 -15.72 -8.33
C TYR A 26 14.43 -17.05 -7.58
N ALA A 27 15.55 -17.78 -7.53
CA ALA A 27 15.64 -19.04 -6.78
C ALA A 27 15.68 -18.83 -5.25
N THR A 28 16.07 -17.64 -4.80
CA THR A 28 16.15 -17.29 -3.38
C THR A 28 14.81 -16.80 -2.88
N GLU A 29 14.29 -17.43 -1.82
CA GLU A 29 13.06 -17.01 -1.16
C GLU A 29 13.15 -15.56 -0.65
N GLY A 30 12.11 -14.77 -0.88
CA GLY A 30 12.03 -13.36 -0.44
C GLY A 30 12.69 -12.36 -1.40
N MET A 31 13.42 -12.82 -2.41
CA MET A 31 14.16 -11.94 -3.31
C MET A 31 13.24 -11.15 -4.25
N ASP A 32 12.15 -11.75 -4.72
CA ASP A 32 11.15 -11.07 -5.56
C ASP A 32 10.46 -9.92 -4.81
N GLU A 33 10.14 -10.14 -3.54
CA GLU A 33 9.56 -9.15 -2.64
C GLU A 33 10.53 -8.00 -2.39
N ALA A 34 11.79 -8.32 -2.09
CA ALA A 34 12.83 -7.31 -1.88
C ALA A 34 13.08 -6.48 -3.13
N MET A 35 13.18 -7.12 -4.31
CA MET A 35 13.34 -6.43 -5.58
C MET A 35 12.13 -5.55 -5.90
N SER A 36 10.91 -6.01 -5.61
CA SER A 36 9.72 -5.17 -5.73
C SER A 36 9.78 -3.95 -4.82
N MET A 37 10.20 -4.11 -3.55
CA MET A 37 10.34 -2.99 -2.62
C MET A 37 11.38 -1.98 -3.12
N ILE A 38 12.52 -2.45 -3.64
CA ILE A 38 13.56 -1.60 -4.22
C ILE A 38 13.04 -0.80 -5.40
N MET A 39 12.27 -1.43 -6.29
CA MET A 39 11.68 -0.72 -7.44
C MET A 39 10.69 0.36 -7.00
N VAL A 40 9.85 0.08 -6.01
CA VAL A 40 8.94 1.07 -5.43
C VAL A 40 9.73 2.22 -4.80
N LEU A 41 10.75 1.91 -3.97
CA LEU A 41 11.64 2.92 -3.37
C LEU A 41 12.30 3.81 -4.42
N ALA A 42 12.85 3.22 -5.48
CA ALA A 42 13.49 3.97 -6.56
C ALA A 42 12.49 4.93 -7.24
N SER A 43 11.27 4.47 -7.49
CA SER A 43 10.23 5.31 -8.11
C SER A 43 9.79 6.48 -7.23
N GLU A 44 9.62 6.25 -5.92
CA GLU A 44 9.25 7.30 -4.97
C GLU A 44 10.40 8.29 -4.78
N PHE A 45 11.65 7.80 -4.75
CA PHE A 45 12.83 8.64 -4.63
C PHE A 45 13.01 9.57 -5.85
N CYS A 46 12.86 9.06 -7.07
CA CYS A 46 12.89 9.88 -8.28
C CYS A 46 11.79 10.95 -8.24
N THR A 47 10.57 10.57 -7.90
CA THR A 47 9.43 11.50 -7.78
C THR A 47 9.68 12.59 -6.74
N MET A 48 10.27 12.24 -5.58
CA MET A 48 10.64 13.21 -4.55
C MET A 48 11.72 14.16 -5.05
N ARG A 49 12.75 13.66 -5.75
CA ARG A 49 13.84 14.47 -6.30
C ARG A 49 13.34 15.48 -7.33
N ASP A 50 12.50 15.04 -8.27
CA ASP A 50 11.93 15.91 -9.30
C ASP A 50 11.02 16.99 -8.68
N ARG A 51 10.25 16.62 -7.65
CA ARG A 51 9.42 17.58 -6.91
C ARG A 51 10.28 18.60 -6.13
N MET A 52 11.37 18.17 -5.51
CA MET A 52 12.30 19.07 -4.80
C MET A 52 12.94 20.07 -5.76
N ASP A 53 13.47 19.61 -6.90
CA ASP A 53 14.02 20.48 -7.94
C ASP A 53 12.99 21.50 -8.44
N THR A 54 11.74 21.08 -8.62
CA THR A 54 10.65 21.98 -9.01
C THR A 54 10.36 23.03 -7.92
N ILE A 55 10.34 22.63 -6.65
CA ILE A 55 10.13 23.55 -5.52
C ILE A 55 11.25 24.58 -5.45
N GLU A 56 12.51 24.17 -5.58
CA GLU A 56 13.67 25.06 -5.54
C GLU A 56 13.61 26.13 -6.64
N LYS A 57 13.25 25.73 -7.87
CA LYS A 57 13.05 26.67 -8.98
C LYS A 57 11.94 27.67 -8.71
N ILE A 58 10.77 27.19 -8.26
CA ILE A 58 9.64 28.06 -7.94
C ILE A 58 10.00 29.04 -6.82
N VAL A 59 10.65 28.59 -5.76
CA VAL A 59 11.07 29.44 -4.63
C VAL A 59 12.05 30.52 -5.11
N SER A 60 13.05 30.13 -5.90
CA SER A 60 14.02 31.06 -6.49
C SER A 60 13.32 32.12 -7.34
N ASP A 61 12.40 31.72 -8.21
CA ASP A 61 11.67 32.63 -9.11
C ASP A 61 10.78 33.62 -8.34
N ASN A 62 10.33 33.26 -7.14
CA ASN A 62 9.52 34.12 -6.28
C ASN A 62 10.34 34.93 -5.26
N GLY A 63 11.68 34.80 -5.26
CA GLY A 63 12.56 35.52 -4.34
C GLY A 63 12.34 35.17 -2.86
N ILE A 64 11.88 33.95 -2.58
CA ILE A 64 11.62 33.49 -1.21
C ILE A 64 12.95 33.02 -0.59
N ASP A 65 13.27 33.50 0.60
CA ASP A 65 14.40 33.02 1.40
C ASP A 65 14.04 31.67 2.06
N LEU A 66 14.30 30.58 1.32
CA LEU A 66 13.90 29.23 1.72
C LEU A 66 14.53 28.78 3.05
N GLU A 67 15.78 29.16 3.31
CA GLU A 67 16.52 28.75 4.51
C GLU A 67 15.86 29.33 5.76
N SER A 68 15.62 30.65 5.78
CA SER A 68 14.92 31.31 6.89
C SER A 68 13.49 30.80 7.07
N GLU A 69 12.76 30.51 5.98
CA GLU A 69 11.40 29.98 6.08
C GLU A 69 11.35 28.55 6.65
N ILE A 70 12.32 27.69 6.30
CA ILE A 70 12.44 26.34 6.86
C ILE A 70 12.72 26.40 8.37
N ASP A 71 13.63 27.27 8.81
CA ASP A 71 14.00 27.40 10.22
C ASP A 71 12.83 27.90 11.09
N ARG A 72 11.93 28.71 10.50
CA ARG A 72 10.73 29.20 11.19
C ARG A 72 9.55 28.24 11.11
N TYR A 73 9.60 27.26 10.20
CA TYR A 73 8.46 26.39 9.93
C TYR A 73 8.16 25.49 11.13
N THR A 74 6.96 25.66 11.70
CA THR A 74 6.43 24.78 12.73
C THR A 74 5.31 23.92 12.14
N PRO A 75 5.45 22.58 12.13
CA PRO A 75 4.39 21.70 11.65
C PRO A 75 3.09 21.90 12.42
N THR A 76 1.99 22.11 11.69
CA THR A 76 0.65 22.08 12.27
C THR A 76 0.19 20.63 12.49
N PRO A 77 -0.77 20.37 13.39
CA PRO A 77 -1.36 19.03 13.54
C PRO A 77 -1.88 18.46 12.21
N GLU A 78 -2.49 19.30 11.38
CA GLU A 78 -2.94 18.91 10.04
C GLU A 78 -1.78 18.48 9.15
N SER A 79 -0.69 19.25 9.12
CA SER A 79 0.49 18.90 8.32
C SER A 79 1.13 17.57 8.74
N LEU A 80 1.08 17.25 10.03
CA LEU A 80 1.57 15.98 10.57
C LEU A 80 0.67 14.82 10.16
N ASN A 81 -0.65 14.99 10.23
CA ASN A 81 -1.60 13.98 9.76
C ASN A 81 -1.41 13.69 8.27
N GLN A 82 -1.29 14.74 7.44
CA GLN A 82 -1.02 14.56 6.01
C GLN A 82 0.31 13.85 5.74
N ARG A 83 1.34 14.05 6.60
CA ARG A 83 2.61 13.31 6.50
C ARG A 83 2.43 11.84 6.87
N GLU A 84 1.61 11.54 7.86
CA GLU A 84 1.30 10.16 8.25
C GLU A 84 0.52 9.44 7.15
N GLU A 85 -0.54 10.05 6.62
CA GLU A 85 -1.34 9.48 5.52
C GLU A 85 -0.48 9.17 4.29
N ARG A 86 0.40 10.10 3.89
CA ARG A 86 1.34 9.86 2.79
C ARG A 86 2.30 8.72 3.09
N ARG A 87 2.78 8.60 4.34
CA ARG A 87 3.68 7.52 4.75
C ARG A 87 2.97 6.16 4.71
N GLN A 88 1.74 6.11 5.19
CA GLN A 88 0.94 4.89 5.16
C GLN A 88 0.66 4.45 3.72
N SER A 89 0.24 5.38 2.85
CA SER A 89 0.05 5.09 1.43
C SER A 89 1.34 4.63 0.74
N PHE A 90 2.50 5.19 1.13
CA PHE A 90 3.80 4.70 0.67
C PHE A 90 4.08 3.27 1.15
N PHE A 91 3.85 2.96 2.43
CA PHE A 91 4.04 1.61 2.96
C PHE A 91 3.12 0.57 2.33
N ASP A 92 1.87 0.93 2.04
CA ASP A 92 0.93 0.05 1.35
C ASP A 92 1.46 -0.35 -0.03
N ARG A 93 2.05 0.61 -0.76
CA ARG A 93 2.69 0.37 -2.06
C ARG A 93 4.00 -0.41 -1.94
N LEU A 94 4.82 -0.08 -0.95
CA LEU A 94 6.10 -0.73 -0.69
C LEU A 94 5.92 -2.22 -0.36
N PHE A 95 4.99 -2.54 0.54
CA PHE A 95 4.76 -3.90 1.03
C PHE A 95 3.70 -4.67 0.22
N TYR A 96 3.18 -4.09 -0.86
CA TYR A 96 2.08 -4.67 -1.64
C TYR A 96 2.32 -6.14 -2.02
N VAL A 97 3.51 -6.48 -2.51
CA VAL A 97 3.82 -7.85 -2.95
C VAL A 97 3.85 -8.83 -1.77
N THR A 98 4.50 -8.46 -0.67
CA THR A 98 4.60 -9.27 0.53
C THR A 98 3.23 -9.50 1.18
N GLN A 99 2.43 -8.44 1.32
CA GLN A 99 1.07 -8.54 1.86
C GLN A 99 0.19 -9.44 0.98
N LYS A 100 0.28 -9.30 -0.35
CA LYS A 100 -0.47 -10.17 -1.26
C LYS A 100 -0.08 -11.64 -1.10
N LYS A 101 1.21 -11.94 -0.99
CA LYS A 101 1.69 -13.32 -0.82
C LYS A 101 1.24 -13.93 0.51
N ALA A 102 1.30 -13.15 1.60
CA ALA A 102 0.81 -13.58 2.90
C ALA A 102 -0.71 -13.88 2.88
N LEU A 103 -1.49 -13.05 2.18
CA LEU A 103 -2.92 -13.29 1.99
C LEU A 103 -3.19 -14.55 1.16
N GLU A 104 -2.48 -14.75 0.05
CA GLU A 104 -2.59 -15.96 -0.79
C GLU A 104 -2.30 -17.22 0.03
N GLN A 105 -1.21 -17.24 0.80
CA GLN A 105 -0.85 -18.36 1.68
C GLN A 105 -1.92 -18.65 2.74
N ALA A 106 -2.46 -17.62 3.40
CA ALA A 106 -3.53 -17.80 4.39
C ALA A 106 -4.83 -18.34 3.75
N THR A 107 -5.09 -17.99 2.49
CA THR A 107 -6.28 -18.46 1.77
C THR A 107 -6.11 -19.91 1.32
N ASP A 108 -4.93 -20.29 0.83
CA ASP A 108 -4.62 -21.66 0.43
C ASP A 108 -4.70 -22.63 1.62
N ASP A 109 -4.16 -22.26 2.78
CA ASP A 109 -4.25 -23.05 4.04
C ASP A 109 -5.71 -23.32 4.43
N SER A 110 -6.60 -22.34 4.24
CA SER A 110 -8.04 -22.51 4.50
C SER A 110 -8.74 -23.46 3.51
N GLY A 111 -8.28 -23.48 2.25
CA GLY A 111 -8.81 -24.37 1.20
C GLY A 111 -8.40 -25.82 1.42
N GLU A 112 -7.15 -26.08 1.77
CA GLU A 112 -6.66 -27.42 2.12
C GLU A 112 -7.41 -27.97 3.34
N ARG A 113 -7.55 -27.16 4.39
CA ARG A 113 -8.28 -27.53 5.60
C ARG A 113 -9.77 -27.81 5.34
N TYR A 114 -10.40 -27.10 4.42
CA TYR A 114 -11.78 -27.38 3.99
C TYR A 114 -11.90 -28.74 3.30
N GLN A 115 -10.96 -29.06 2.40
CA GLN A 115 -10.94 -30.36 1.70
C GLN A 115 -10.71 -31.53 2.66
N ASP A 116 -9.89 -31.35 3.69
CA ASP A 116 -9.64 -32.38 4.69
C ASP A 116 -10.87 -32.67 5.57
N VAL A 117 -11.61 -31.65 5.98
CA VAL A 117 -12.89 -31.83 6.70
C VAL A 117 -13.92 -32.58 5.84
N LEU A 118 -13.99 -32.28 4.54
CA LEU A 118 -14.87 -33.01 3.62
C LEU A 118 -14.47 -34.49 3.48
N ARG A 119 -13.17 -34.79 3.41
CA ARG A 119 -12.67 -36.16 3.34
C ARG A 119 -12.93 -36.95 4.63
N ASP A 120 -12.81 -36.30 5.78
CA ASP A 120 -13.08 -36.92 7.08
C ASP A 120 -14.58 -37.24 7.23
N THR A 121 -15.44 -36.29 6.87
CA THR A 121 -16.89 -36.46 6.89
C THR A 121 -17.37 -37.53 5.89
N ALA A 122 -16.66 -37.74 4.78
CA ALA A 122 -16.98 -38.76 3.79
C ALA A 122 -16.55 -40.20 4.19
N LYS A 123 -15.76 -40.35 5.25
CA LYS A 123 -15.28 -41.65 5.75
C LYS A 123 -16.08 -42.18 6.96
N GLY A 124 -16.95 -41.36 7.55
CA GLY A 124 -17.90 -41.76 8.60
C GLY A 124 -19.32 -41.92 8.05
#